data_AF-A0A0R0I9T6-F1
#
_entry.id   AF-A0A0R0I9T6-F1
#
_cell.length_a   1.000
_cell.length_b   1.000
_cell.length_c   1.000
_cell.angle_alpha   90.00
_cell.angle_beta   90.00
_cell.angle_gamma   90.00
#
_symmetry.space_group_name_H-M   'P 1'
#
loop_
_entity.id
_entity.type
_entity.pdbx_description
1 polymer ?
#
loop_
_entity_poly.entity_id
_entity_poly.type
_entity_poly.pdbx_seq_one_letter_code
_entity_poly.pdbx_strand_id
1 'polypeptide(L)'
;MEESDSTPKSLMENLLGLLRVRVKRGVNLAVRDVRSSDPYVVIKMYNQTVYDHDTFSKDDKMGDAEFDIFPFIEALKMNLTGLPNGTVVTRIQPSKHNCLADESCITYSNGKVVQDMILRLQNVECGEVEIQLQWIDLPGSKGL
;
A
#
# COMPACT_ATOMS: atom_id res chain seq x y z
N MET A 1 -27.01 -0.57 -35.38
CA MET A 1 -27.84 -0.80 -34.18
C MET A 1 -27.60 -2.26 -33.80
N GLU A 2 -26.91 -2.63 -32.74
CA GLU A 2 -26.23 -1.95 -31.65
C GLU A 2 -24.98 -2.78 -31.36
N GLU A 3 -23.83 -2.13 -31.19
CA GLU A 3 -22.61 -2.79 -30.73
C GLU A 3 -22.73 -2.86 -29.20
N SER A 4 -23.01 -4.05 -28.66
CA SER A 4 -23.16 -4.24 -27.23
C SER A 4 -21.78 -4.16 -26.55
N ASP A 5 -21.50 -3.01 -25.97
CA ASP A 5 -20.40 -2.75 -25.06
C ASP A 5 -20.49 -3.68 -23.84
N SER A 6 -19.86 -4.86 -23.95
CA SER A 6 -19.74 -5.84 -22.87
C SER A 6 -18.41 -5.63 -22.14
N THR A 7 -18.32 -4.51 -21.42
CA THR A 7 -17.38 -4.44 -20.30
C THR A 7 -17.72 -5.56 -19.30
N PRO A 8 -16.72 -6.23 -18.70
CA PRO A 8 -16.88 -7.60 -18.24
C PRO A 8 -17.54 -7.63 -16.86
N LYS A 9 -18.84 -7.91 -16.80
CA LYS A 9 -19.53 -8.28 -15.54
C LYS A 9 -18.77 -9.38 -14.78
N SER A 10 -18.11 -10.28 -15.49
CA SER A 10 -17.29 -11.36 -14.92
C SER A 10 -16.02 -10.91 -14.20
N LEU A 11 -15.49 -9.70 -14.46
CA LEU A 11 -14.33 -9.16 -13.75
C LEU A 11 -14.73 -8.64 -12.37
N MET A 12 -15.88 -7.96 -12.28
CA MET A 12 -16.39 -7.42 -11.02
C MET A 12 -16.81 -8.54 -10.06
N GLU A 13 -17.35 -9.64 -10.59
CA GLU A 13 -17.75 -10.83 -9.80
C GLU A 13 -16.57 -11.59 -9.17
N ASN A 14 -15.33 -11.38 -9.62
CA ASN A 14 -14.14 -12.04 -9.06
C ASN A 14 -13.27 -11.12 -8.20
N LEU A 15 -13.62 -9.84 -8.12
CA LEU A 15 -12.94 -8.88 -7.27
C LEU A 15 -13.38 -9.08 -5.81
N LEU A 16 -12.43 -9.14 -4.88
CA LEU A 16 -12.72 -9.20 -3.44
C LEU A 16 -12.94 -7.80 -2.84
N GLY A 17 -12.31 -6.79 -3.43
CA GLY A 17 -12.31 -5.39 -3.00
C GLY A 17 -11.07 -4.66 -3.54
N LEU A 18 -10.79 -3.47 -3.01
CA LEU A 18 -9.60 -2.70 -3.37
C LEU A 18 -8.68 -2.49 -2.16
N LEU A 19 -7.39 -2.78 -2.35
CA LEU A 19 -6.35 -2.35 -1.42
C LEU A 19 -5.94 -0.92 -1.77
N ARG A 20 -6.30 0.03 -0.91
CA ARG A 20 -5.82 1.41 -1.03
C ARG A 20 -4.47 1.53 -0.33
N VAL A 21 -3.42 1.80 -1.11
CA VAL A 21 -2.12 2.23 -0.59
C VAL A 21 -2.05 3.75 -0.66
N ARG A 22 -1.99 4.40 0.50
CA ARG A 22 -1.78 5.85 0.58
C ARG A 22 -0.32 6.12 0.89
N VAL A 23 0.41 6.67 -0.06
CA VAL A 23 1.74 7.25 0.19
C VAL A 23 1.53 8.57 0.93
N LYS A 24 2.12 8.70 2.12
CA LYS A 24 1.99 9.91 2.96
C LYS A 24 3.09 10.91 2.63
N ARG A 25 4.35 10.48 2.69
CA ARG A 25 5.55 11.29 2.43
C ARG A 25 6.79 10.42 2.32
N GLY A 26 7.83 10.96 1.67
CA GLY A 26 9.21 10.49 1.80
C GLY A 26 9.96 11.30 2.86
N VAL A 27 10.92 10.66 3.55
CA VAL A 27 11.74 11.26 4.61
C VAL A 27 13.20 10.98 4.30
N ASN A 28 14.03 12.04 4.33
CA ASN A 28 15.49 11.97 4.09
C ASN A 28 15.86 11.16 2.84
N LEU A 29 15.16 11.41 1.72
CA LEU A 29 15.40 10.73 0.46
C LEU A 29 16.76 11.15 -0.12
N ALA A 30 17.39 10.22 -0.84
CA ALA A 30 18.62 10.49 -1.56
C ALA A 30 18.52 11.72 -2.47
N VAL A 31 19.62 12.48 -2.55
CA VAL A 31 19.75 13.59 -3.50
C VAL A 31 20.32 13.05 -4.81
N ARG A 32 19.64 13.31 -5.93
CA ARG A 32 20.06 12.84 -7.26
C ARG A 32 20.33 13.97 -8.25
N ASP A 33 19.83 15.19 -8.03
CA ASP A 33 20.24 16.38 -8.77
C ASP A 33 21.20 17.29 -7.98
N VAL A 34 21.65 18.37 -8.63
CA VAL A 34 22.64 19.34 -8.11
C VAL A 34 22.25 19.92 -6.74
N ARG A 35 20.94 20.03 -6.43
CA ARG A 35 20.45 20.60 -5.16
C ARG A 35 19.21 19.92 -4.57
N SER A 36 18.50 19.08 -5.32
CA SER A 36 17.23 18.46 -4.91
C SER A 36 17.01 17.14 -5.66
N SER A 37 15.85 16.52 -5.47
CA SER A 37 15.36 15.39 -6.25
C SER A 37 13.88 15.63 -6.51
N ASP A 38 13.35 15.09 -7.61
CA ASP A 38 11.90 15.03 -7.90
C ASP A 38 11.40 13.59 -7.69
N PRO A 39 11.24 13.13 -6.43
CA PRO A 39 10.92 11.74 -6.14
C PRO A 39 9.48 11.38 -6.53
N TYR A 40 9.32 10.25 -7.21
CA TYR A 40 8.02 9.60 -7.43
C TYR A 40 8.05 8.16 -6.90
N VAL A 41 6.88 7.64 -6.52
CA VAL A 41 6.75 6.27 -6.01
C VAL A 41 6.02 5.41 -7.04
N VAL A 42 6.62 4.29 -7.40
CA VAL A 42 5.98 3.25 -8.22
C VAL A 42 5.64 2.07 -7.33
N ILE A 43 4.35 1.74 -7.23
CA ILE A 43 3.89 0.58 -6.46
C ILE A 43 3.62 -0.56 -7.43
N LYS A 44 4.29 -1.68 -7.23
CA LYS A 44 4.12 -2.90 -8.02
C LYS A 44 3.53 -3.99 -7.15
N MET A 45 2.38 -4.51 -7.55
CA MET A 45 1.75 -5.70 -6.97
C MET A 45 1.60 -6.74 -8.07
N TYR A 46 2.59 -7.61 -8.19
CA TYR A 46 2.68 -8.61 -9.26
C TYR A 46 2.47 -7.97 -10.65
N ASN A 47 1.40 -8.31 -11.37
CA ASN A 47 1.08 -7.75 -12.69
C ASN A 47 0.48 -6.34 -12.67
N GLN A 48 0.24 -5.75 -11.49
CA GLN A 48 -0.31 -4.41 -11.36
C GLN A 48 0.83 -3.43 -11.06
N THR A 49 1.06 -2.47 -11.95
CA THR A 49 1.98 -1.35 -11.70
C THR A 49 1.16 -0.07 -11.65
N VAL A 50 1.25 0.66 -10.55
CA VAL A 50 0.59 1.96 -10.36
C VAL A 50 1.66 3.04 -10.33
N TYR A 51 1.46 4.09 -11.12
CA TYR A 51 2.33 5.26 -11.21
C TYR A 51 1.62 6.46 -10.58
N ASP A 52 2.40 7.34 -9.95
CA ASP A 52 1.95 8.69 -9.63
C ASP A 52 1.86 9.55 -10.92
N HIS A 53 1.00 10.56 -10.93
CA HIS A 53 0.61 11.29 -12.14
C HIS A 53 1.56 12.44 -12.53
N ASP A 54 2.65 12.68 -11.79
CA ASP A 54 3.52 13.83 -12.06
C ASP A 54 4.42 13.64 -13.30
N THR A 55 4.81 14.78 -13.91
CA THR A 55 5.44 14.84 -15.25
C THR A 55 6.91 14.42 -15.18
N PHE A 56 7.23 13.27 -15.78
CA PHE A 56 8.52 12.57 -15.64
C PHE A 56 9.71 13.24 -16.35
N SER A 57 10.83 13.41 -15.63
CA SER A 57 12.19 13.41 -16.17
C SER A 57 12.79 12.00 -16.14
N LYS A 58 13.95 11.80 -16.77
CA LYS A 58 14.57 10.47 -16.94
C LYS A 58 15.40 10.16 -15.69
N ASP A 59 14.76 9.60 -14.66
CA ASP A 59 15.28 9.66 -13.30
C ASP A 59 16.21 8.49 -12.90
N ASP A 60 17.18 8.82 -12.04
CA ASP A 60 18.00 7.87 -11.30
C ASP A 60 17.17 7.17 -10.20
N LYS A 61 17.40 5.86 -10.00
CA LYS A 61 16.70 5.11 -8.96
C LYS A 61 17.00 5.66 -7.57
N MET A 62 15.94 5.94 -6.81
CA MET A 62 15.99 6.49 -5.44
C MET A 62 15.77 5.42 -4.36
N GLY A 63 15.99 4.15 -4.70
CA GLY A 63 15.80 2.99 -3.83
C GLY A 63 14.46 2.27 -4.02
N ASP A 64 14.34 1.12 -3.37
CA ASP A 64 13.16 0.26 -3.43
C ASP A 64 12.85 -0.37 -2.06
N ALA A 65 11.59 -0.73 -1.83
CA ALA A 65 11.16 -1.42 -0.62
C ALA A 65 10.03 -2.38 -0.93
N GLU A 66 10.05 -3.53 -0.25
CA GLU A 66 9.02 -4.55 -0.33
C GLU A 66 8.36 -4.78 1.03
N PHE A 67 7.07 -5.05 1.03
CA PHE A 67 6.29 -5.38 2.23
C PHE A 67 5.23 -6.45 1.92
N ASP A 68 4.96 -7.29 2.91
CA ASP A 68 3.95 -8.34 2.80
C ASP A 68 2.58 -7.83 3.25
N ILE A 69 1.57 -8.10 2.44
CA ILE A 69 0.17 -7.76 2.73
C ILE A 69 -0.58 -8.91 3.40
N PHE A 70 -0.02 -10.11 3.46
CA PHE A 70 -0.69 -11.28 4.01
C PHE A 70 -1.19 -11.06 5.45
N PRO A 71 -0.40 -10.48 6.39
CA PRO A 71 -0.88 -10.17 7.73
C PRO A 71 -2.09 -9.21 7.74
N PHE A 72 -2.14 -8.28 6.78
CA PHE A 72 -3.26 -7.35 6.62
C PHE A 72 -4.52 -8.07 6.14
N ILE A 73 -4.38 -8.99 5.18
CA ILE A 73 -5.49 -9.81 4.67
C ILE A 73 -6.02 -10.75 5.75
N GLU A 74 -5.15 -11.36 6.57
CA GLU A 74 -5.58 -12.18 7.71
C GLU A 74 -6.39 -11.36 8.70
N ALA A 75 -5.94 -10.16 9.05
CA ALA A 75 -6.68 -9.26 9.93
C ALA A 75 -8.06 -8.87 9.37
N LEU A 76 -8.19 -8.68 8.04
CA LEU A 76 -9.48 -8.41 7.40
C LEU A 76 -10.46 -9.59 7.48
N LYS A 77 -9.95 -10.82 7.46
CA LYS A 77 -10.77 -12.04 7.56
C LYS A 77 -11.18 -12.38 8.99
N MET A 78 -10.64 -11.70 9.99
CA MET A 78 -11.03 -11.88 11.38
C MET A 78 -12.42 -11.28 11.63
N ASN A 79 -13.17 -11.89 12.54
CA ASN A 79 -14.42 -11.29 13.00
C ASN A 79 -14.12 -10.14 13.99
N LEU A 80 -14.04 -8.93 13.47
CA LEU A 80 -13.75 -7.70 14.24
C LEU A 80 -15.03 -7.00 14.74
N THR A 81 -16.20 -7.62 14.60
CA THR A 81 -17.47 -7.02 15.04
C THR A 81 -17.49 -6.83 16.56
N GLY A 82 -17.87 -5.62 16.99
CA GLY A 82 -17.96 -5.29 18.42
C GLY A 82 -16.64 -4.96 19.12
N LEU A 83 -15.50 -4.93 18.41
CA LEU A 83 -14.23 -4.51 19.00
C LEU A 83 -14.19 -3.00 19.24
N PRO A 84 -13.55 -2.54 20.34
CA PRO A 84 -13.31 -1.12 20.57
C PRO A 84 -12.48 -0.48 19.45
N ASN A 85 -12.75 0.79 19.19
CA ASN A 85 -11.91 1.61 18.31
C ASN A 85 -10.48 1.70 18.84
N GLY A 86 -9.50 1.52 17.95
CA GLY A 86 -8.08 1.55 18.30
C GLY A 86 -7.52 0.19 18.73
N THR A 87 -8.30 -0.89 18.61
CA THR A 87 -7.80 -2.24 18.89
C THR A 87 -6.70 -2.60 17.92
N VAL A 88 -5.51 -2.91 18.44
CA VAL A 88 -4.39 -3.43 17.64
C VAL A 88 -4.60 -4.93 17.46
N VAL A 89 -4.82 -5.33 16.21
CA VAL A 89 -5.08 -6.72 15.81
C VAL A 89 -3.76 -7.48 15.70
N THR A 90 -2.78 -6.89 15.01
CA THR A 90 -1.48 -7.50 14.73
C THR A 90 -0.37 -6.46 14.81
N ARG A 91 0.81 -6.86 15.27
CA ARG A 91 2.03 -6.05 15.28
C ARG A 91 3.11 -6.77 14.48
N ILE A 92 3.81 -6.01 13.63
CA ILE A 92 4.91 -6.52 12.81
C ILE A 92 6.15 -5.73 13.19
N GLN A 93 7.17 -6.44 13.69
CA GLN A 93 8.43 -5.82 14.10
C GLN A 93 9.39 -5.65 12.92
N PRO A 94 10.23 -4.61 12.92
CA PRO A 94 11.39 -4.52 12.05
C PRO A 94 12.27 -5.77 12.15
N SER A 95 12.74 -6.26 11.01
CA SER A 95 13.64 -7.42 10.97
C SER A 95 14.60 -7.32 9.79
N LYS A 96 15.58 -8.23 9.75
CA LYS A 96 16.51 -8.34 8.62
C LYS A 96 15.86 -8.84 7.33
N HIS A 97 14.61 -9.30 7.40
CA HIS A 97 13.88 -9.91 6.29
C HIS A 97 12.72 -9.03 5.80
N ASN A 98 12.56 -7.82 6.33
CA ASN A 98 11.56 -6.87 5.88
C ASN A 98 12.16 -5.46 5.75
N CYS A 99 11.41 -4.55 5.12
CA CYS A 99 11.83 -3.18 4.94
C CYS A 99 11.27 -2.23 6.02
N LEU A 100 10.75 -2.74 7.14
CA LEU A 100 10.15 -1.88 8.17
C LEU A 100 11.25 -1.12 8.92
N ALA A 101 11.11 0.21 8.97
CA ALA A 101 11.98 1.08 9.76
C ALA A 101 11.56 1.14 11.24
N ASP A 102 10.27 0.94 11.51
CA ASP A 102 9.66 0.95 12.84
C ASP A 102 8.53 -0.09 12.92
N GLU A 103 7.99 -0.33 14.11
CA GLU A 103 6.85 -1.22 14.32
C GLU A 103 5.65 -0.82 13.45
N SER A 104 5.11 -1.79 12.71
CA SER A 104 3.87 -1.63 11.95
C SER A 104 2.71 -2.26 12.72
N CYS A 105 1.70 -1.46 13.04
CA CYS A 105 0.47 -1.93 13.70
C CYS A 105 -0.69 -2.02 12.71
N ILE A 106 -1.37 -3.17 12.70
CA ILE A 106 -2.68 -3.33 12.06
C ILE A 106 -3.75 -3.03 13.11
N THR A 107 -4.52 -1.98 12.89
CA THR A 107 -5.46 -1.42 13.86
C THR A 107 -6.87 -1.43 13.30
N TYR A 108 -7.84 -1.83 14.12
CA TYR A 108 -9.26 -1.67 13.83
C TYR A 108 -9.77 -0.34 14.38
N SER A 109 -10.32 0.51 13.51
CA SER A 109 -10.89 1.79 13.89
C SER A 109 -12.05 2.18 12.98
N ASN A 110 -13.18 2.59 13.58
CA ASN A 110 -14.37 3.08 12.89
C ASN A 110 -14.86 2.13 11.79
N GLY A 111 -14.91 0.83 12.08
CA GLY A 111 -15.35 -0.18 11.11
C GLY A 111 -14.31 -0.52 10.03
N LYS A 112 -13.08 0.00 10.11
CA LYS A 112 -12.04 -0.19 9.10
C LYS A 112 -10.76 -0.76 9.70
N VAL A 113 -10.12 -1.65 8.96
CA VAL A 113 -8.76 -2.11 9.24
C VAL A 113 -7.79 -1.16 8.53
N VAL A 114 -6.81 -0.67 9.29
CA VAL A 114 -5.79 0.26 8.83
C VAL A 114 -4.43 -0.24 9.27
N GLN A 115 -3.43 -0.14 8.41
CA GLN A 115 -2.05 -0.45 8.75
C GLN A 115 -1.15 0.71 8.35
N ASP A 116 -0.41 1.25 9.32
CA ASP A 116 0.60 2.26 9.08
C ASP A 116 1.98 1.60 9.02
N MET A 117 2.78 1.99 8.02
CA MET A 117 4.12 1.46 7.82
C MET A 117 5.10 2.58 7.51
N ILE A 118 6.30 2.46 8.06
CA ILE A 118 7.47 3.24 7.66
C ILE A 118 8.43 2.26 7.00
N LEU A 119 8.68 2.46 5.70
CA LEU A 119 9.53 1.58 4.91
C LEU A 119 10.89 2.23 4.69
N ARG A 120 11.96 1.57 5.11
CA ARG A 120 13.34 1.93 4.78
C ARG A 120 13.65 1.48 3.37
N LEU A 121 14.05 2.43 2.52
CA LEU A 121 14.45 2.15 1.15
C LEU A 121 15.79 1.39 1.14
N GLN A 122 15.88 0.38 0.30
CA GLN A 122 17.05 -0.41 -0.02
C GLN A 122 17.71 0.11 -1.30
N ASN A 123 18.95 -0.33 -1.57
CA ASN A 123 19.72 0.05 -2.76
C ASN A 123 19.90 1.58 -2.92
N VAL A 124 19.86 2.30 -1.79
CA VAL A 124 20.03 3.75 -1.69
C VAL A 124 20.70 4.08 -0.36
N GLU A 125 21.46 5.17 -0.31
CA GLU A 125 22.21 5.60 0.88
C GLU A 125 21.33 6.05 2.04
N CYS A 126 20.15 6.60 1.74
CA CYS A 126 19.16 7.03 2.71
C CYS A 126 17.78 7.16 2.07
N GLY A 127 16.75 7.08 2.91
CA GLY A 127 15.38 7.31 2.49
C GLY A 127 14.42 6.39 3.20
N GLU A 128 13.32 6.98 3.68
CA GLU A 128 12.19 6.25 4.22
C GLU A 128 10.91 6.73 3.54
N VAL A 129 9.93 5.85 3.39
CA VAL A 129 8.62 6.18 2.85
C VAL A 129 7.57 5.77 3.86
N GLU A 130 6.74 6.73 4.25
CA GLU A 130 5.57 6.48 5.09
C GLU A 130 4.37 6.14 4.22
N ILE A 131 3.76 4.99 4.45
CA ILE A 131 2.56 4.54 3.75
C ILE A 131 1.48 4.09 4.73
N GLN A 132 0.23 4.06 4.26
CA GLN A 132 -0.89 3.50 4.98
C GLN A 132 -1.73 2.61 4.06
N LEU A 133 -2.05 1.40 4.53
CA LEU A 133 -3.00 0.50 3.89
C LEU A 133 -4.40 0.71 4.45
N GLN A 134 -5.40 0.65 3.57
CA GLN A 134 -6.80 0.57 3.92
C GLN A 134 -7.51 -0.33 2.91
N TRP A 135 -8.46 -1.12 3.40
CA TRP A 135 -9.37 -1.87 2.53
C TRP A 135 -10.59 -1.04 2.14
N ILE A 136 -11.01 -1.16 0.89
CA ILE A 136 -12.23 -0.56 0.37
C ILE A 136 -13.10 -1.68 -0.20
N ASP A 137 -14.25 -1.90 0.43
CA ASP A 137 -15.28 -2.79 -0.07
C ASP A 137 -15.98 -2.16 -1.27
N LEU A 138 -16.09 -2.93 -2.35
CA LEU A 138 -16.80 -2.48 -3.55
C LEU A 138 -18.22 -3.04 -3.57
N PRO A 139 -19.25 -2.22 -3.81
CA PRO A 139 -20.61 -2.72 -3.97
C PRO A 139 -20.68 -3.67 -5.18
N GLY A 140 -21.17 -4.89 -4.95
CA GLY A 140 -21.25 -5.94 -5.98
C GLY A 140 -20.00 -6.83 -6.12
N SER A 141 -18.95 -6.58 -5.33
CA SER A 141 -17.80 -7.49 -5.22
C SER A 141 -18.12 -8.69 -4.32
N LYS A 142 -17.31 -9.75 -4.40
CA LYS A 142 -17.47 -10.95 -3.54
C LYS A 142 -17.27 -10.66 -2.05
N GLY A 143 -16.61 -9.55 -1.72
CA GLY A 143 -16.12 -9.28 -0.36
C GLY A 143 -14.95 -10.20 0.00
N LEU A 144 -14.38 -9.96 1.19
CA LEU A 144 -13.32 -10.77 1.79
C LEU A 144 -13.87 -11.78 2.80
#